data_AF-A0A6J6KHJ0-F1
#
_entry.id   AF-A0A6J6KHJ0-F1
#
_cell.length_a   1.000
_cell.length_b   1.000
_cell.length_c   1.000
_cell.angle_alpha   90.00
_cell.angle_beta   90.00
_cell.angle_gamma   90.00
#
_symmetry.space_group_name_H-M   'P 1'
#
loop_
_entity.id
_entity.type
_entity.pdbx_description
1 polymer ?
#
loop_
_entity_poly.entity_id
_entity_poly.type
_entity_poly.pdbx_seq_one_letter_code
_entity_poly.pdbx_strand_id
1 'polypeptide(L)'
;MYEGTTAIQGLDFFFRKIVRDRGRSITILGKEIAKFASAGGNLPDEKKALLKTLEDVQAMIGHMVGVAMESQENPKEIYKVGLNTSRLLMATGDLIIAWLLLRQADIAQSKLATAGKDTEFYNGKIASAKFFVRSVLPHISVERAVVESETGEIMNIAESAF
;
A
#
# COMPACT_ATOMS: atom_id res chain seq x y z
N MET A 1 -11.20 14.07 11.91
CA MET A 1 -11.05 15.50 11.55
C MET A 1 -10.12 16.21 12.50
N TYR A 2 -10.20 15.95 13.82
CA TYR A 2 -9.15 16.35 14.76
C TYR A 2 -7.86 15.53 14.52
N GLU A 3 -6.69 16.13 14.75
CA GLU A 3 -5.32 15.60 14.47
C GLU A 3 -4.89 15.52 12.99
N GLY A 4 -5.60 16.21 12.11
CA GLY A 4 -5.31 16.28 10.67
C GLY A 4 -6.24 15.37 9.88
N THR A 5 -6.80 15.91 8.80
CA THR A 5 -7.68 15.16 7.90
C THR A 5 -6.89 14.11 7.12
N THR A 6 -7.56 13.10 6.56
CA THR A 6 -6.92 12.05 5.75
C THR A 6 -6.07 12.63 4.61
N ALA A 7 -6.53 13.72 3.97
CA ALA A 7 -5.75 14.42 2.95
C ALA A 7 -4.44 15.00 3.50
N ILE A 8 -4.48 15.62 4.68
CA ILE A 8 -3.27 16.14 5.35
C ILE A 8 -2.32 15.01 5.73
N GLN A 9 -2.84 13.88 6.20
CA GLN A 9 -2.03 12.69 6.50
C GLN A 9 -1.39 12.10 5.24
N GLY A 10 -2.11 12.07 4.11
CA GLY A 10 -1.58 11.64 2.82
C GLY A 10 -0.45 12.54 2.32
N LEU A 11 -0.63 13.85 2.41
CA LEU A 11 0.39 14.84 2.08
C LEU A 11 1.63 14.72 2.98
N ASP A 12 1.44 14.56 4.29
CA ASP A 12 2.54 14.32 5.23
C ASP A 12 3.30 13.04 4.86
N PHE A 13 2.57 11.95 4.64
CA PHE A 13 3.15 10.66 4.28
C PHE A 13 4.03 10.78 3.04
N PHE A 14 3.51 11.36 1.95
CA PHE A 14 4.28 11.49 0.72
C PHE A 14 5.43 12.50 0.86
N PHE A 15 5.15 13.77 1.15
CA PHE A 15 6.19 14.80 1.09
C PHE A 15 7.19 14.71 2.25
N ARG A 16 6.72 14.39 3.45
CA ARG A 16 7.57 14.43 4.65
C ARG A 16 8.21 13.08 4.96
N LYS A 17 7.48 11.97 4.77
CA LYS A 17 7.97 10.62 5.15
C LYS A 17 8.59 9.85 3.99
N ILE A 18 8.30 10.21 2.74
CA ILE A 18 8.94 9.61 1.55
C ILE A 18 9.95 10.59 0.93
N VAL A 19 9.50 11.74 0.42
CA VAL A 19 10.36 12.65 -0.36
C VAL A 19 11.49 13.24 0.50
N ARG A 20 11.15 13.88 1.62
CA ARG A 20 12.15 14.49 2.51
C ARG A 20 13.10 13.45 3.14
N ASP A 21 12.60 12.24 3.41
CA ASP A 21 13.40 11.11 3.92
C ASP A 21 14.22 10.41 2.82
N ARG A 22 14.10 10.86 1.56
CA ARG A 22 14.74 10.25 0.39
C ARG A 22 14.42 8.75 0.25
N GLY A 23 13.20 8.37 0.61
CA GLY A 23 12.68 7.00 0.50
C GLY A 23 13.35 5.97 1.42
N ARG A 24 14.14 6.38 2.42
CA ARG A 24 14.92 5.44 3.24
C ARG A 24 14.01 4.52 4.05
N SER A 25 13.07 5.06 4.80
CA SER A 25 12.18 4.26 5.66
C SER A 25 11.28 3.32 4.86
N ILE A 26 10.68 3.78 3.76
CA ILE A 26 9.81 2.93 2.93
C ILE A 26 10.61 1.82 2.23
N THR A 27 11.87 2.08 1.86
CA THR A 27 12.76 1.05 1.30
C THR A 27 13.10 -0.02 2.33
N ILE A 28 13.37 0.36 3.59
CA ILE A 28 13.63 -0.60 4.66
C ILE A 28 12.39 -1.49 4.89
N LEU A 29 11.20 -0.88 4.99
CA LEU A 29 9.96 -1.63 5.15
C LEU A 29 9.70 -2.58 3.98
N GLY A 30 9.86 -2.10 2.74
CA GLY A 30 9.70 -2.91 1.54
C GLY A 30 10.64 -4.12 1.51
N LYS A 31 11.89 -3.97 1.98
CA LYS A 31 12.83 -5.09 2.12
C LYS A 31 12.37 -6.14 3.12
N GLU A 32 11.81 -5.74 4.25
CA GLU A 32 11.27 -6.69 5.24
C GLU A 32 10.04 -7.45 4.70
N ILE A 33 9.16 -6.75 3.98
CA ILE A 33 8.00 -7.37 3.31
C ILE A 33 8.49 -8.38 2.26
N ALA A 34 9.40 -7.97 1.37
CA ALA A 34 9.96 -8.82 0.33
C ALA A 34 10.68 -10.04 0.91
N LYS A 35 11.49 -9.84 1.96
CA LYS A 35 12.19 -10.92 2.67
C LYS A 35 11.20 -11.93 3.23
N PHE A 36 10.14 -11.50 3.89
CA PHE A 36 9.10 -12.39 4.41
C PHE A 36 8.41 -13.18 3.29
N ALA A 37 8.01 -12.49 2.22
CA ALA A 37 7.28 -13.13 1.12
C ALA A 37 8.15 -14.13 0.33
N SER A 38 9.46 -13.88 0.24
CA SER A 38 10.41 -14.74 -0.45
C SER A 38 11.01 -15.86 0.41
N ALA A 39 10.73 -15.89 1.72
CA ALA A 39 11.32 -16.88 2.65
C ALA A 39 10.79 -18.32 2.46
N GLY A 40 9.92 -18.57 1.47
CA GLY A 40 9.25 -19.86 1.27
C GLY A 40 8.29 -20.20 2.41
N GLY A 41 7.98 -21.49 2.58
CA GLY A 41 7.09 -21.98 3.65
C GLY A 41 5.62 -21.94 3.28
N ASN A 42 4.76 -21.64 4.27
CA ASN A 42 3.32 -21.68 4.08
C ASN A 42 2.81 -20.52 3.23
N LEU A 43 1.62 -20.70 2.65
CA LEU A 43 0.86 -19.67 1.92
C LEU A 43 1.62 -19.08 0.71
N PRO A 44 2.19 -19.93 -0.19
CA PRO A 44 3.03 -19.45 -1.29
C PRO A 44 2.29 -18.54 -2.28
N ASP A 45 1.03 -18.84 -2.59
CA ASP A 45 0.22 -18.02 -3.50
C ASP A 45 -0.09 -16.65 -2.89
N GLU A 46 -0.43 -16.62 -1.59
CA GLU A 46 -0.69 -15.36 -0.91
C GLU A 46 0.58 -14.51 -0.74
N LYS A 47 1.73 -15.14 -0.50
CA LYS A 47 3.04 -14.46 -0.48
C LYS A 47 3.41 -13.90 -1.85
N LYS A 48 3.08 -14.61 -2.95
CA LYS A 48 3.24 -14.09 -4.32
C LYS A 48 2.36 -12.87 -4.58
N ALA A 49 1.10 -12.89 -4.14
CA ALA A 49 0.21 -11.74 -4.23
C ALA A 49 0.72 -10.54 -3.42
N LEU A 50 1.32 -10.78 -2.24
CA LEU A 50 1.96 -9.74 -1.44
C LEU A 50 3.14 -9.09 -2.16
N LEU A 51 4.00 -9.88 -2.83
CA LEU A 51 5.11 -9.33 -3.64
C LEU A 51 4.60 -8.45 -4.78
N LYS A 52 3.59 -8.94 -5.52
CA LYS A 52 2.98 -8.15 -6.60
C LYS A 52 2.40 -6.82 -6.08
N THR A 53 1.74 -6.86 -4.92
CA THR A 53 1.21 -5.66 -4.27
C THR A 53 2.31 -4.69 -3.86
N LEU A 54 3.42 -5.21 -3.30
CA LEU A 54 4.59 -4.40 -2.96
C LEU A 54 5.14 -3.69 -4.20
N GLU A 55 5.27 -4.39 -5.33
CA GLU A 55 5.69 -3.81 -6.61
C GLU A 55 4.72 -2.71 -7.08
N ASP A 56 3.41 -2.91 -6.94
CA ASP A 56 2.41 -1.93 -7.35
C ASP A 56 2.48 -0.65 -6.49
N VAL A 57 2.62 -0.76 -5.16
CA VAL A 57 2.82 0.39 -4.28
C VAL A 57 4.13 1.10 -4.59
N GLN A 58 5.22 0.36 -4.87
CA GLN A 58 6.49 0.96 -5.27
C GLN A 58 6.39 1.72 -6.59
N ALA A 59 5.62 1.20 -7.55
CA ALA A 59 5.37 1.89 -8.82
C ALA A 59 4.56 3.18 -8.61
N MET A 60 3.52 3.16 -7.77
CA MET A 60 2.78 4.38 -7.41
C MET A 60 3.70 5.45 -6.81
N ILE A 61 4.57 5.06 -5.87
CA ILE A 61 5.54 5.97 -5.26
C ILE A 61 6.49 6.54 -6.32
N GLY A 62 7.06 5.68 -7.16
CA GLY A 62 7.99 6.07 -8.21
C GLY A 62 7.37 7.06 -9.20
N HIS A 63 6.15 6.77 -9.66
CA HIS A 63 5.39 7.65 -10.54
C HIS A 63 5.13 9.01 -9.88
N MET A 64 4.59 9.04 -8.66
CA MET A 64 4.30 10.28 -7.95
C MET A 64 5.55 11.11 -7.64
N VAL A 65 6.69 10.47 -7.35
CA VAL A 65 7.99 11.16 -7.20
C VAL A 65 8.42 11.79 -8.53
N GLY A 66 8.26 11.09 -9.65
CA GLY A 66 8.52 11.64 -10.98
C GLY A 66 7.70 12.89 -11.27
N VAL A 67 6.39 12.83 -11.02
CA VAL A 67 5.48 13.98 -11.16
C VAL A 67 5.87 15.15 -10.25
N ALA A 68 6.26 14.88 -9.00
CA ALA A 68 6.72 15.92 -8.09
C ALA A 68 8.04 16.57 -8.56
N MET A 69 8.91 15.83 -9.24
CA MET A 69 10.11 16.37 -9.86
C MET A 69 9.77 17.25 -11.07
N GLU A 70 8.87 16.80 -11.94
CA GLU A 70 8.39 17.57 -13.10
C GLU A 70 7.76 18.90 -12.68
N SER A 71 7.12 18.96 -11.50
CA SER A 71 6.53 20.19 -10.98
C SER A 71 7.53 21.32 -10.70
N GLN A 72 8.83 21.04 -10.67
CA GLN A 72 9.86 22.08 -10.55
C GLN A 72 9.92 22.95 -11.81
N GLU A 73 9.58 22.39 -12.98
CA GLU A 73 9.54 23.08 -14.27
C GLU A 73 8.10 23.45 -14.65
N ASN A 74 7.12 22.61 -14.31
CA ASN A 74 5.70 22.84 -14.54
C ASN A 74 4.90 22.78 -13.22
N PRO A 75 4.77 23.89 -12.48
CA PRO A 75 4.18 23.88 -11.13
C PRO A 75 2.79 23.25 -11.02
N LYS A 76 2.00 23.21 -12.10
CA LYS A 76 0.65 22.60 -12.09
C LYS A 76 0.67 21.08 -11.92
N GLU A 77 1.77 20.41 -12.28
CA GLU A 77 1.92 18.95 -12.14
C GLU A 77 1.79 18.49 -10.69
N ILE A 78 2.12 19.36 -9.72
CA ILE A 78 2.01 19.03 -8.30
C ILE A 78 0.57 18.68 -7.87
N TYR A 79 -0.45 19.16 -8.60
CA TYR A 79 -1.84 18.82 -8.29
C TYR A 79 -2.12 17.34 -8.48
N LYS A 80 -1.52 16.69 -9.47
CA LYS A 80 -1.67 15.24 -9.70
C LYS A 80 -1.18 14.44 -8.51
N VAL A 81 -0.10 14.88 -7.86
CA VAL A 81 0.37 14.31 -6.58
C VAL A 81 -0.69 14.51 -5.49
N GLY A 82 -1.20 15.73 -5.34
CA GLY A 82 -2.22 16.09 -4.36
C GLY A 82 -3.48 15.20 -4.46
N LEU A 83 -3.98 15.00 -5.67
CA LEU A 83 -5.16 14.18 -6.00
C LEU A 83 -4.99 12.70 -5.59
N ASN A 84 -3.76 12.21 -5.48
CA ASN A 84 -3.46 10.79 -5.28
C ASN A 84 -2.83 10.45 -3.93
N THR A 85 -2.43 11.44 -3.13
CA THR A 85 -1.76 11.20 -1.83
C THR A 85 -2.57 10.34 -0.85
N SER A 86 -3.89 10.52 -0.79
CA SER A 86 -4.76 9.69 0.06
C SER A 86 -4.84 8.25 -0.45
N ARG A 87 -4.87 8.04 -1.78
CA ARG A 87 -4.86 6.70 -2.39
C ARG A 87 -3.58 5.95 -2.05
N LEU A 88 -2.44 6.61 -2.22
CA LEU A 88 -1.14 6.03 -1.87
C LEU A 88 -1.06 5.67 -0.37
N LEU A 89 -1.58 6.53 0.51
CA LEU A 89 -1.61 6.28 1.95
C LEU A 89 -2.42 5.00 2.26
N MET A 90 -3.62 4.87 1.69
CA MET A 90 -4.49 3.71 1.92
C MET A 90 -3.89 2.43 1.32
N ALA A 91 -3.38 2.47 0.10
CA ALA A 91 -2.73 1.33 -0.54
C ALA A 91 -1.51 0.83 0.24
N THR A 92 -0.71 1.74 0.80
CA THR A 92 0.41 1.37 1.68
C THR A 92 -0.09 0.72 2.97
N GLY A 93 -1.20 1.22 3.53
CA GLY A 93 -1.84 0.64 4.71
C GLY A 93 -2.29 -0.80 4.47
N ASP A 94 -3.00 -1.05 3.36
CA ASP A 94 -3.49 -2.39 2.99
C ASP A 94 -2.35 -3.38 2.73
N LEU A 95 -1.26 -2.92 2.09
CA LEU A 95 -0.03 -3.71 1.94
C LEU A 95 0.54 -4.15 3.30
N ILE A 96 0.63 -3.24 4.26
CA ILE A 96 1.15 -3.53 5.61
C ILE A 96 0.20 -4.47 6.36
N ILE A 97 -1.12 -4.26 6.26
CA ILE A 97 -2.12 -5.13 6.89
C ILE A 97 -1.99 -6.55 6.36
N ALA A 98 -1.92 -6.72 5.03
CA ALA A 98 -1.75 -8.04 4.42
C ALA A 98 -0.45 -8.71 4.86
N TRP A 99 0.66 -7.98 4.89
CA TRP A 99 1.94 -8.51 5.38
C TRP A 99 1.83 -9.02 6.82
N LEU A 100 1.24 -8.24 7.73
CA LEU A 100 1.09 -8.64 9.13
C LEU A 100 0.10 -9.79 9.32
N LEU A 101 -1.00 -9.83 8.56
CA LEU A 101 -1.93 -10.95 8.56
C LEU A 101 -1.27 -12.24 8.07
N LEU A 102 -0.48 -12.17 7.00
CA LEU A 102 0.24 -13.33 6.48
C LEU A 102 1.32 -13.82 7.45
N ARG A 103 2.01 -12.93 8.15
CA ARG A 103 2.92 -13.32 9.24
C ARG A 103 2.20 -14.06 10.36
N GLN A 104 1.02 -13.59 10.76
CA GLN A 104 0.20 -14.28 11.76
C GLN A 104 -0.28 -15.64 11.25
N ALA A 105 -0.67 -15.73 9.99
CA ALA A 105 -1.14 -16.97 9.39
C ALA A 105 -0.02 -18.01 9.21
N ASP A 106 1.22 -17.60 8.91
CA ASP A 106 2.38 -18.49 8.83
C ASP A 106 2.71 -19.12 10.20
N ILE A 107 2.63 -18.31 11.27
CA ILE A 107 2.76 -18.79 12.65
C ILE A 107 1.61 -19.73 13.00
N ALA A 108 0.37 -19.37 12.64
CA ALA A 108 -0.81 -20.19 12.91
C ALA A 108 -0.70 -21.56 12.23
N GLN A 109 -0.28 -21.60 10.96
CA GLN A 109 -0.07 -22.84 10.21
C GLN A 109 0.96 -23.75 10.88
N SER A 110 2.05 -23.16 11.41
CA SER A 110 3.09 -23.90 12.11
C SER A 110 2.64 -24.47 13.47
N LYS A 111 1.63 -23.87 14.11
CA LYS A 111 1.11 -24.29 15.43
C LYS A 111 -0.09 -25.23 15.35
N LEU A 112 -0.72 -25.37 14.18
CA LEU A 112 -1.94 -26.17 14.03
C LEU A 112 -1.79 -27.62 14.50
N ALA A 113 -0.65 -28.25 14.25
CA ALA A 113 -0.41 -29.65 14.64
C ALA A 113 -0.49 -29.90 16.16
N THR A 114 -0.25 -28.87 16.98
CA THR A 114 -0.23 -28.96 18.45
C THR A 114 -1.24 -28.01 19.12
N ALA A 115 -2.21 -27.50 18.35
CA ALA A 115 -3.08 -26.41 18.79
C ALA A 115 -4.10 -26.80 19.87
N GLY A 116 -4.53 -28.06 19.93
CA GLY A 116 -5.53 -28.53 20.91
C GLY A 116 -6.79 -27.65 20.87
N LYS A 117 -7.12 -27.01 22.00
CA LYS A 117 -8.29 -26.11 22.12
C LYS A 117 -8.20 -24.84 21.28
N ASP A 118 -7.01 -24.45 20.82
CA ASP A 118 -6.78 -23.21 20.06
C ASP A 118 -6.87 -23.44 18.54
N THR A 119 -7.26 -24.64 18.09
CA THR A 119 -7.34 -25.01 16.66
C THR A 119 -8.20 -24.03 15.86
N GLU A 120 -9.40 -23.70 16.36
CA GLU A 120 -10.32 -22.77 15.68
C GLU A 120 -9.75 -21.35 15.57
N PHE A 121 -9.02 -20.90 16.58
CA PHE A 121 -8.37 -19.59 16.55
C PHE A 121 -7.31 -19.50 15.45
N TYR A 122 -6.47 -20.53 15.31
CA TYR A 122 -5.45 -20.57 14.26
C TYR A 122 -6.05 -20.71 12.86
N ASN A 123 -7.08 -21.53 12.70
CA ASN A 123 -7.84 -21.63 11.46
C ASN A 123 -8.44 -20.27 11.06
N GLY A 124 -9.00 -19.53 12.03
CA GLY A 124 -9.51 -18.18 11.82
C GLY A 124 -8.44 -17.19 11.34
N LYS A 125 -7.22 -17.25 11.89
CA LYS A 125 -6.10 -16.40 11.45
C LYS A 125 -5.70 -16.69 10.00
N ILE A 126 -5.61 -17.96 9.63
CA ILE A 126 -5.27 -18.38 8.27
C ILE A 126 -6.38 -17.93 7.30
N ALA A 127 -7.64 -18.19 7.63
CA ALA A 127 -8.78 -17.81 6.80
C ALA A 127 -8.86 -16.30 6.60
N SER A 128 -8.65 -15.51 7.65
CA SER A 128 -8.67 -14.04 7.58
C SER A 128 -7.59 -13.48 6.67
N ALA A 129 -6.36 -14.01 6.76
CA ALA A 129 -5.26 -13.59 5.89
C ALA A 129 -5.56 -13.91 4.41
N LYS A 130 -6.01 -15.14 4.13
CA LYS A 130 -6.40 -15.55 2.78
C LYS A 130 -7.54 -14.71 2.21
N PHE A 131 -8.54 -14.40 3.03
CA PHE A 131 -9.65 -13.55 2.63
C PHE A 131 -9.18 -12.14 2.28
N PHE A 132 -8.35 -11.52 3.14
CA PHE A 132 -7.84 -10.17 2.91
C PHE A 132 -7.01 -10.10 1.63
N VAL A 133 -6.10 -11.06 1.45
CA VAL A 133 -5.27 -11.15 0.23
C VAL A 133 -6.13 -11.27 -1.03
N ARG A 134 -7.15 -12.12 -1.03
CA ARG A 134 -8.02 -12.32 -2.20
C ARG A 134 -8.96 -11.15 -2.47
N SER A 135 -9.43 -10.46 -1.44
CA SER A 135 -10.57 -9.53 -1.55
C SER A 135 -10.17 -8.06 -1.49
N VAL A 136 -8.97 -7.75 -0.95
CA VAL A 136 -8.50 -6.37 -0.77
C VAL A 136 -7.35 -6.05 -1.71
N LEU A 137 -6.31 -6.89 -1.74
CA LEU A 137 -5.09 -6.59 -2.50
C LEU A 137 -5.29 -6.34 -4.01
N PRO A 138 -6.21 -7.01 -4.73
CA PRO A 138 -6.44 -6.72 -6.14
C PRO A 138 -6.81 -5.26 -6.42
N HIS A 139 -7.44 -4.56 -5.46
CA HIS A 139 -7.77 -3.15 -5.62
C HIS A 139 -6.53 -2.26 -5.74
N ILE A 140 -5.37 -2.65 -5.17
CA ILE A 140 -4.15 -1.84 -5.24
C ILE A 140 -3.62 -1.75 -6.68
N SER A 141 -3.76 -2.80 -7.49
CA SER A 141 -3.40 -2.73 -8.91
C SER A 141 -4.33 -1.77 -9.67
N VAL A 142 -5.59 -1.64 -9.27
CA VAL A 142 -6.54 -0.65 -9.82
C VAL A 142 -6.15 0.76 -9.38
N GLU A 143 -5.86 0.96 -8.09
CA GLU A 143 -5.40 2.25 -7.55
C GLU A 143 -4.12 2.71 -8.23
N ARG A 144 -3.18 1.80 -8.51
CA ARG A 144 -1.99 2.09 -9.32
C ARG A 144 -2.35 2.61 -10.71
N ALA A 145 -3.25 1.94 -11.42
CA ALA A 145 -3.66 2.38 -12.75
C ALA A 145 -4.32 3.77 -12.72
N VAL A 146 -5.11 4.07 -11.67
CA VAL A 146 -5.69 5.40 -11.46
C VAL A 146 -4.60 6.45 -11.23
N VAL A 147 -3.62 6.17 -10.37
CA VAL A 147 -2.49 7.08 -10.13
C VAL A 147 -1.71 7.36 -11.41
N GLU A 148 -1.39 6.33 -12.19
CA GLU A 148 -0.60 6.45 -13.42
C GLU A 148 -1.36 7.13 -14.57
N SER A 149 -2.69 7.17 -14.52
CA SER A 149 -3.55 7.78 -15.56
C SER A 149 -4.06 9.19 -15.21
N GLU A 150 -3.73 9.72 -14.04
CA GLU A 150 -4.17 11.05 -13.61
C GLU A 150 -3.65 12.16 -14.54
N THR A 151 -4.57 12.88 -15.18
CA THR A 151 -4.26 13.94 -16.14
C THR A 151 -4.25 15.34 -15.52
N GLY A 152 -4.84 15.52 -14.33
CA GLY A 152 -4.99 16.80 -13.65
C GLY A 152 -6.10 17.68 -14.24
N GLU A 153 -6.88 17.20 -15.21
CA GLU A 153 -7.91 17.97 -15.91
C GLU A 153 -8.97 18.55 -14.97
N ILE A 154 -9.30 17.84 -13.89
CA ILE A 154 -10.27 18.29 -12.89
C ILE A 154 -9.87 19.64 -12.26
N MET A 155 -8.57 19.95 -12.21
CA MET A 155 -8.05 21.20 -11.65
C MET A 155 -8.23 22.40 -12.60
N ASN A 156 -8.60 22.18 -13.85
CA ASN A 156 -8.84 23.23 -14.84
C ASN A 156 -10.33 23.56 -15.01
N ILE A 157 -11.23 22.81 -14.36
CA ILE A 157 -12.68 23.04 -14.43
C ILE A 157 -13.03 24.31 -13.65
N ALA A 158 -13.87 25.16 -14.23
CA ALA A 158 -14.36 26.37 -13.55
C ALA A 158 -15.18 25.99 -12.31
N GLU A 159 -14.94 26.67 -11.19
CA GLU A 159 -15.64 26.41 -9.92
C GLU A 159 -17.17 26.52 -10.06
N SER A 160 -17.65 27.44 -10.90
CA SER A 160 -19.09 27.63 -11.16
C SER A 160 -19.78 26.45 -11.86
N ALA A 161 -19.05 25.41 -12.25
CA ALA A 161 -19.60 24.19 -12.84
C ALA A 161 -20.00 23.14 -11.78
N PHE A 162 -19.78 23.40 -10.48
CA PHE A 162 -20.08 22.51 -9.36
C PHE A 162 -21.19 23.03 -8.45
#